data_AF-A0AAN7IJL6-F1
#
_entry.id   AF-A0AAN7IJL6-F1
#
_cell.length_a   1.000
_cell.length_b   1.000
_cell.length_c   1.000
_cell.angle_alpha   90.00
_cell.angle_beta   90.00
_cell.angle_gamma   90.00
#
_symmetry.space_group_name_H-M   'P 1'
#
loop_
_entity.id
_entity.type
_entity.pdbx_description
1 polymer ?
#
loop_
_entity_poly.entity_id
_entity_poly.type
_entity_poly.pdbx_seq_one_letter_code
_entity_poly.pdbx_strand_id
1 'polypeptide(L)'
;MDAEIKNFIKVWITAITSLCYCYYIVAKIPRGMIRLLFLLPIFYLFTMLPCNLNSFHLGGSTAFFLGWLGNFKLLLFAFDQGPLSPPLPKLLHFISIACLPIKLKQDPPPNTKNNKSPSHKNTPKSHNPTKVPRSMLLVIKALFLAMIICAYDYRPNLHSYVILVLYCCNTYLVGEIILAMAAAPVQAIFGFEIEPQFNEPYLATSLQDFWGYRWNLMVTSILRPTIYIPIRRISANVIGSRWAALPAIISTFIVSGLAHEVIYFYFTRVHPTWEVTWFFVLHGVCTAVEVVVKKTMTNRWQLHRAISGPLTVGFVAVTSFWLFFPQLIRNGMDEKAIKEYSILADFIKVNLPLQLPLDKS
;
A
#
# COMPACT_ATOMS: atom_id res chain seq x y z
N MET A 1 6.32 22.26 14.51
CA MET A 1 5.60 20.99 14.78
C MET A 1 4.13 21.25 15.08
N ASP A 2 3.82 22.16 16.01
CA ASP A 2 2.45 22.39 16.50
C ASP A 2 1.43 22.81 15.43
N ALA A 3 1.83 23.68 14.48
CA ALA A 3 0.96 24.09 13.38
C ALA A 3 0.59 22.92 12.45
N GLU A 4 1.56 22.06 12.16
CA GLU A 4 1.36 20.87 11.33
C GLU A 4 0.42 19.87 12.01
N ILE A 5 0.61 19.63 13.32
CA ILE A 5 -0.28 18.75 14.10
C ILE A 5 -1.71 19.32 14.13
N LYS A 6 -1.88 20.64 14.29
CA LYS A 6 -3.20 21.29 14.22
C LYS A 6 -3.86 21.07 12.85
N ASN A 7 -3.10 21.20 11.75
CA ASN A 7 -3.62 20.94 10.41
C ASN A 7 -3.99 19.47 10.21
N PHE A 8 -3.15 18.55 10.69
CA PHE A 8 -3.42 17.12 10.68
C PHE A 8 -4.73 16.77 11.40
N ILE A 9 -4.93 17.30 12.60
CA ILE A 9 -6.18 17.12 13.37
C ILE A 9 -7.38 17.65 12.57
N LYS A 10 -7.29 18.86 12.02
CA LYS A 10 -8.38 19.44 11.21
C LYS A 10 -8.71 18.58 9.99
N VAL A 11 -7.69 18.05 9.31
CA VAL A 11 -7.86 17.17 8.15
C VAL A 11 -8.63 15.91 8.54
N TRP A 12 -8.23 15.24 9.61
CA TRP A 12 -8.88 14.01 10.04
C TRP A 12 -10.26 14.22 10.63
N ILE A 13 -10.52 15.33 11.33
CA ILE A 13 -11.88 15.72 11.75
C ILE A 13 -12.77 15.88 10.51
N THR A 14 -12.28 16.59 9.49
CA THR A 14 -13.05 16.82 8.25
C THR A 14 -13.33 15.50 7.52
N ALA A 15 -12.35 14.60 7.46
CA ALA A 15 -12.51 13.28 6.86
C ALA A 15 -13.54 12.41 7.62
N ILE A 16 -13.49 12.41 8.95
CA ILE A 16 -14.44 11.68 9.80
C ILE A 16 -15.86 12.24 9.62
N THR A 17 -16.04 13.56 9.65
CA THR A 17 -17.35 14.20 9.41
C THR A 17 -17.90 13.85 8.03
N SER A 18 -17.04 13.84 7.01
CA SER A 18 -17.40 13.43 5.64
C SER A 18 -17.88 11.97 5.58
N LEU A 19 -17.30 11.08 6.37
CA LEU A 19 -17.73 9.68 6.44
C LEU A 19 -18.98 9.48 7.28
N CYS A 20 -19.23 10.31 8.30
CA CYS A 20 -20.52 10.36 8.99
C CYS A 20 -21.64 10.73 8.00
N TYR A 21 -21.40 11.71 7.13
CA TYR A 21 -22.32 12.03 6.02
C TYR A 21 -22.56 10.83 5.11
N CYS A 22 -21.49 10.14 4.69
CA CYS A 22 -21.60 8.93 3.86
C CYS A 22 -22.45 7.84 4.53
N TYR A 23 -22.23 7.62 5.84
CA TYR A 23 -22.92 6.60 6.60
C TYR A 23 -24.41 6.90 6.81
N TYR A 24 -24.75 8.11 7.25
CA TYR A 24 -26.13 8.44 7.63
C TYR A 24 -27.04 8.83 6.46
N ILE A 25 -26.46 9.38 5.38
CA ILE A 25 -27.21 9.90 4.24
C ILE A 25 -26.97 9.02 3.01
N VAL A 26 -25.72 8.92 2.55
CA VAL A 26 -25.41 8.25 1.27
C VAL A 26 -25.73 6.75 1.31
N ALA A 27 -25.52 6.08 2.44
CA ALA A 27 -25.83 4.66 2.58
C ALA A 27 -27.32 4.32 2.39
N LYS A 28 -28.22 5.29 2.59
CA LYS A 28 -29.67 5.13 2.37
C LYS A 28 -30.08 5.29 0.91
N ILE A 29 -29.20 5.84 0.08
CA ILE A 29 -29.45 6.03 -1.35
C ILE A 29 -29.24 4.69 -2.07
N PRO A 30 -30.09 4.30 -3.03
CA PRO A 30 -29.89 3.08 -3.83
C PRO A 30 -28.54 3.06 -4.55
N ARG A 31 -27.97 1.86 -4.74
CA ARG A 31 -26.71 1.68 -5.46
C ARG A 31 -26.76 2.23 -6.88
N GLY A 32 -25.63 2.70 -7.38
CA GLY A 32 -25.46 3.16 -8.76
C GLY A 32 -25.10 4.65 -8.85
N MET A 33 -25.47 5.27 -9.98
CA MET A 33 -25.06 6.64 -10.33
C MET A 33 -25.55 7.70 -9.34
N ILE A 34 -26.76 7.56 -8.78
CA ILE A 34 -27.30 8.53 -7.83
C ILE A 34 -26.45 8.55 -6.56
N ARG A 35 -26.10 7.38 -6.02
CA ARG A 35 -25.19 7.30 -4.86
C ARG A 35 -23.81 7.88 -5.19
N LEU A 36 -23.30 7.63 -6.39
CA LEU A 36 -22.03 8.19 -6.86
C LEU A 36 -22.06 9.73 -6.90
N LEU A 37 -23.15 10.32 -7.39
CA LEU A 37 -23.32 11.78 -7.45
C LEU A 37 -23.22 12.41 -6.06
N PHE A 38 -23.86 11.81 -5.06
CA PHE A 38 -23.79 12.28 -3.66
C PHE A 38 -22.41 12.06 -3.01
N LEU A 39 -21.54 11.23 -3.60
CA LEU A 39 -20.16 11.04 -3.15
C LEU A 39 -19.17 12.02 -3.80
N LEU A 40 -19.53 12.72 -4.89
CA LEU A 40 -18.62 13.65 -5.56
C LEU A 40 -18.02 14.73 -4.65
N PRO A 41 -18.79 15.38 -3.74
CA PRO A 41 -18.20 16.33 -2.80
C PRO A 41 -17.16 15.68 -1.89
N ILE A 42 -17.36 14.42 -1.51
CA ILE A 42 -16.46 13.68 -0.63
C ILE A 42 -15.19 13.30 -1.38
N PHE A 43 -15.28 12.90 -2.65
CA PHE A 43 -14.09 12.66 -3.48
C PHE A 43 -13.24 13.92 -3.63
N TYR A 44 -13.87 15.07 -3.85
CA TYR A 44 -13.17 16.34 -3.90
C TYR A 44 -12.46 16.64 -2.57
N LEU A 45 -13.17 16.52 -1.44
CA LEU A 45 -12.58 16.74 -0.11
C LEU A 45 -11.42 15.79 0.16
N PHE A 46 -11.58 14.49 -0.06
CA PHE A 46 -10.52 13.49 0.18
C PHE A 46 -9.28 13.72 -0.70
N THR A 47 -9.46 14.29 -1.89
CA THR A 47 -8.36 14.68 -2.78
C THR A 47 -7.69 15.98 -2.31
N MET A 48 -8.43 16.96 -1.82
CA MET A 48 -7.86 18.25 -1.41
C MET A 48 -7.29 18.27 0.00
N LEU A 49 -7.81 17.45 0.92
CA LEU A 49 -7.38 17.43 2.32
C LEU A 49 -5.87 17.18 2.53
N PRO A 50 -5.22 16.22 1.83
CA PRO A 50 -3.78 16.04 1.94
C PRO A 50 -2.96 17.29 1.59
N CYS A 51 -3.52 18.20 0.76
CA CYS A 51 -2.83 19.43 0.40
C CYS A 51 -2.57 20.36 1.60
N ASN A 52 -3.29 20.19 2.71
CA ASN A 52 -3.11 21.01 3.91
C ASN A 52 -1.92 20.56 4.79
N LEU A 53 -1.23 19.49 4.40
CA LEU A 53 -0.10 18.92 5.12
C LEU A 53 1.20 19.14 4.34
N ASN A 54 2.25 19.50 5.07
CA ASN A 54 3.59 19.70 4.54
C ASN A 54 4.56 18.61 4.98
N SER A 55 4.27 17.84 6.04
CA SER A 55 5.12 16.72 6.44
C SER A 55 5.11 15.61 5.38
N PHE A 56 6.28 15.03 5.14
CA PHE A 56 6.46 13.89 4.23
C PHE A 56 5.69 12.67 4.74
N HIS A 57 5.89 12.25 5.99
CA HIS A 57 5.26 11.02 6.49
C HIS A 57 3.77 11.20 6.78
N LEU A 58 3.36 12.31 7.42
CA LEU A 58 1.95 12.58 7.70
C LEU A 58 1.18 12.90 6.42
N GLY A 59 1.72 13.76 5.56
CA GLY A 59 1.11 14.11 4.27
C GLY A 59 0.99 12.90 3.35
N GLY A 60 2.06 12.10 3.24
CA GLY A 60 2.07 10.89 2.42
C GLY A 60 1.09 9.82 2.86
N SER A 61 1.05 9.54 4.16
CA SER A 61 0.10 8.58 4.72
C SER A 61 -1.35 9.06 4.55
N THR A 62 -1.65 10.33 4.82
CA THR A 62 -2.98 10.91 4.59
C THR A 62 -3.38 10.90 3.11
N ALA A 63 -2.45 11.22 2.20
CA ALA A 63 -2.66 11.13 0.76
C ALA A 63 -2.99 9.71 0.30
N PHE A 64 -2.23 8.74 0.79
CA PHE A 64 -2.46 7.33 0.49
C PHE A 64 -3.79 6.84 1.07
N PHE A 65 -4.11 7.20 2.31
CA PHE A 65 -5.32 6.75 3.02
C PHE A 65 -6.60 7.37 2.48
N LEU A 66 -6.65 8.69 2.31
CA LEU A 66 -7.85 9.40 1.88
C LEU A 66 -7.89 9.55 0.36
N GLY A 67 -6.87 10.20 -0.20
CA GLY A 67 -6.80 10.55 -1.62
C GLY A 67 -6.83 9.33 -2.54
N TRP A 68 -6.27 8.20 -2.10
CA TRP A 68 -6.30 6.96 -2.87
C TRP A 68 -7.25 5.91 -2.29
N LEU A 69 -6.92 5.29 -1.16
CA LEU A 69 -7.68 4.14 -0.65
C LEU A 69 -9.14 4.51 -0.32
N GLY A 70 -9.35 5.62 0.38
CA GLY A 70 -10.67 6.11 0.79
C GLY A 70 -11.57 6.39 -0.41
N ASN A 71 -11.06 7.15 -1.39
CA ASN A 71 -11.77 7.42 -2.64
C ASN A 71 -12.16 6.14 -3.38
N PHE A 72 -11.24 5.18 -3.51
CA PHE A 72 -11.55 3.94 -4.23
C PHE A 72 -12.52 3.04 -3.45
N LYS A 73 -12.47 3.01 -2.11
CA LYS A 73 -13.45 2.29 -1.29
C LYS A 73 -14.85 2.91 -1.40
N LEU A 74 -14.94 4.23 -1.38
CA LEU A 74 -16.19 4.96 -1.58
C LEU A 74 -16.74 4.79 -3.00
N LEU A 75 -15.87 4.73 -4.01
CA LEU A 75 -16.26 4.39 -5.38
C LEU A 75 -16.89 2.99 -5.46
N LEU A 76 -16.27 1.98 -4.85
CA LEU A 76 -16.85 0.64 -4.79
C LEU A 76 -18.17 0.62 -4.00
N PHE A 77 -18.23 1.36 -2.89
CA PHE A 77 -19.43 1.53 -2.08
C PHE A 77 -20.60 2.14 -2.87
N ALA A 78 -20.34 3.01 -3.86
CA ALA A 78 -21.36 3.54 -4.76
C ALA A 78 -22.14 2.43 -5.47
N PHE A 79 -21.50 1.28 -5.72
CA PHE A 79 -22.04 0.15 -6.48
C PHE A 79 -22.29 -1.11 -5.64
N ASP A 80 -22.39 -0.97 -4.31
CA ASP A 80 -22.48 -2.10 -3.36
C ASP A 80 -21.33 -3.11 -3.48
N GLN A 81 -20.13 -2.65 -3.80
CA GLN A 81 -18.93 -3.48 -3.87
C GLN A 81 -17.91 -3.07 -2.79
N GLY A 82 -16.91 -3.93 -2.60
CA GLY A 82 -15.77 -3.63 -1.73
C GLY A 82 -16.07 -3.75 -0.24
N PRO A 83 -15.14 -3.29 0.62
CA PRO A 83 -15.16 -3.60 2.05
C PRO A 83 -16.20 -2.79 2.84
N LEU A 84 -16.86 -1.81 2.22
CA LEU A 84 -17.92 -1.00 2.82
C LEU A 84 -19.33 -1.50 2.48
N SER A 85 -19.45 -2.61 1.73
CA SER A 85 -20.71 -3.20 1.30
C SER A 85 -20.86 -4.65 1.81
N PRO A 86 -22.01 -5.02 2.42
CA PRO A 86 -23.11 -4.13 2.81
C PRO A 86 -22.67 -3.10 3.87
N PRO A 87 -23.41 -2.00 4.07
CA PRO A 87 -23.09 -1.01 5.09
C PRO A 87 -22.89 -1.67 6.45
N LEU A 88 -21.76 -1.40 7.10
CA LEU A 88 -21.46 -1.99 8.40
C LEU A 88 -22.44 -1.46 9.46
N PRO A 89 -22.85 -2.28 10.45
CA PRO A 89 -23.86 -1.88 11.42
C PRO A 89 -23.40 -0.81 12.43
N LYS A 90 -22.08 -0.65 12.60
CA LYS A 90 -21.50 0.35 13.52
C LYS A 90 -20.76 1.43 12.74
N LEU A 91 -21.07 2.70 13.03
CA LEU A 91 -20.44 3.87 12.43
C LEU A 91 -18.90 3.82 12.52
N LEU A 92 -18.36 3.46 13.68
CA LEU A 92 -16.91 3.39 13.89
C LEU A 92 -16.23 2.33 13.02
N HIS A 93 -16.90 1.20 12.74
CA HIS A 93 -16.36 0.21 11.81
C HIS A 93 -16.36 0.74 10.37
N PHE A 94 -17.44 1.40 9.95
CA PHE A 94 -17.51 2.04 8.63
C PHE A 94 -16.39 3.07 8.45
N ILE A 95 -16.22 3.98 9.41
CA ILE A 95 -15.18 5.02 9.37
C ILE A 95 -13.78 4.37 9.34
N SER A 96 -13.52 3.40 10.22
CA SER A 96 -12.22 2.75 10.32
C SER A 96 -11.85 2.05 9.01
N ILE A 97 -12.78 1.30 8.42
CA ILE A 97 -12.53 0.60 7.15
C ILE A 97 -12.42 1.57 5.99
N ALA A 98 -13.18 2.66 5.96
CA ALA A 98 -13.12 3.65 4.90
C ALA A 98 -11.78 4.40 4.90
N CYS A 99 -11.36 4.90 6.07
CA CYS A 99 -10.14 5.70 6.23
C CYS A 99 -8.85 4.88 6.21
N LEU A 100 -8.82 3.73 6.89
CA LEU A 100 -7.56 3.08 7.24
C LEU A 100 -7.21 1.93 6.28
N PRO A 101 -5.93 1.59 6.11
CA PRO A 101 -5.46 0.52 5.23
C PRO A 101 -5.71 -0.86 5.86
N ILE A 102 -6.97 -1.18 6.08
CA ILE A 102 -7.40 -2.38 6.82
C ILE A 102 -8.24 -3.26 5.91
N LYS A 103 -7.89 -4.53 5.90
CA LYS A 103 -8.68 -5.60 5.30
C LYS A 103 -9.03 -6.60 6.37
N LEU A 104 -10.33 -6.72 6.64
CA LEU A 104 -10.85 -7.72 7.57
C LEU A 104 -10.70 -9.10 6.94
N LYS A 105 -10.16 -10.04 7.70
CA LYS A 105 -10.18 -11.45 7.33
C LYS A 105 -11.61 -11.95 7.48
N GLN A 106 -12.32 -12.09 6.37
CA GLN A 106 -13.65 -12.72 6.37
C GLN A 106 -13.49 -14.23 6.37
N ASP A 107 -14.29 -14.93 7.16
CA ASP A 107 -14.45 -16.37 7.02
C ASP A 107 -14.93 -16.68 5.59
N PRO A 108 -14.40 -17.74 4.94
CA PRO A 108 -14.80 -18.05 3.58
C PRO A 108 -16.32 -18.29 3.52
N PRO A 109 -17.02 -17.79 2.48
CA PRO A 109 -18.45 -18.02 2.34
C PRO A 109 -18.76 -19.53 2.24
N PRO A 110 -19.87 -20.02 2.82
CA PRO A 110 -20.16 -21.46 2.91
C PRO A 110 -20.31 -22.20 1.57
N ASN A 111 -20.39 -21.49 0.43
CA ASN A 111 -20.75 -22.07 -0.88
C ASN A 111 -19.65 -21.98 -1.94
N THR A 112 -18.44 -22.47 -1.62
CA THR A 112 -17.47 -22.86 -2.68
C THR A 112 -17.05 -24.32 -2.54
N LYS A 113 -18.02 -25.20 -2.30
CA LYS A 113 -17.91 -26.63 -2.59
C LYS A 113 -18.63 -26.90 -3.91
N ASN A 114 -17.99 -26.60 -5.04
CA ASN A 114 -18.16 -27.28 -6.33
C ASN A 114 -17.40 -26.52 -7.42
N ASN A 115 -16.12 -26.87 -7.54
CA ASN A 115 -15.42 -27.08 -8.80
C ASN A 115 -13.99 -27.53 -8.45
N LYS A 116 -13.86 -28.84 -8.16
CA LYS A 116 -12.56 -29.49 -8.05
C LYS A 116 -12.02 -29.66 -9.47
N SER A 117 -10.96 -28.93 -9.80
CA SER A 117 -9.93 -29.41 -10.71
C SER A 117 -8.61 -29.41 -9.92
N PRO A 118 -7.75 -30.42 -10.10
CA PRO A 118 -6.80 -30.85 -9.08
C PRO A 118 -5.59 -29.91 -9.03
N SER A 119 -5.65 -28.91 -8.15
CA SER A 119 -4.44 -28.29 -7.62
C SER A 119 -3.76 -29.31 -6.72
N HIS A 120 -2.57 -29.79 -7.12
CA HIS A 120 -1.63 -30.57 -6.31
C HIS A 120 -1.62 -30.08 -4.85
N LYS A 121 -2.39 -30.75 -3.99
CA LYS A 121 -2.23 -30.73 -2.54
C LYS A 121 -1.40 -31.95 -2.20
N ASN A 122 -0.09 -31.81 -2.27
CA ASN A 122 0.85 -32.69 -1.59
C ASN A 122 2.06 -31.83 -1.20
N THR A 123 1.90 -31.04 -0.14
CA THR A 123 3.04 -30.63 0.68
C THR A 123 2.91 -31.39 1.98
N PRO A 124 3.90 -32.24 2.36
CA PRO A 124 3.89 -32.89 3.65
C PRO A 124 3.86 -31.82 4.74
N LYS A 125 3.14 -32.09 5.83
CA LYS A 125 3.26 -31.33 7.08
C LYS A 125 4.70 -31.49 7.57
N SER A 126 5.58 -30.59 7.15
CA SER A 126 6.92 -30.44 7.71
C SER A 126 6.76 -29.72 9.05
N HIS A 127 7.10 -30.43 10.11
CA HIS A 127 7.38 -29.86 11.41
C HIS A 127 8.60 -28.93 11.31
N ASN A 128 8.52 -27.77 11.99
CA ASN A 128 9.57 -26.80 12.39
C ASN A 128 9.64 -25.47 11.61
N PRO A 129 10.14 -24.36 12.21
CA PRO A 129 10.46 -24.09 13.62
C PRO A 129 9.55 -22.99 14.22
N THR A 130 9.78 -22.66 15.50
CA THR A 130 9.19 -21.55 16.27
C THR A 130 8.97 -20.28 15.43
N LYS A 131 7.71 -20.01 15.05
CA LYS A 131 7.36 -18.74 14.37
C LYS A 131 7.51 -17.60 15.38
N VAL A 132 8.48 -16.73 15.14
CA VAL A 132 8.64 -15.46 15.87
C VAL A 132 7.28 -14.71 15.88
N PRO A 133 6.81 -14.23 17.04
CA PRO A 133 5.56 -13.47 17.11
C PRO A 133 5.59 -12.26 16.17
N ARG A 134 4.45 -11.93 15.54
CA ARG A 134 4.36 -10.80 14.59
C ARG A 134 4.80 -9.46 15.22
N SER A 135 4.49 -9.25 16.50
CA SER A 135 4.94 -8.08 17.27
C SER A 135 6.47 -8.00 17.37
N MET A 136 7.13 -9.13 17.64
CA MET A 136 8.58 -9.21 17.70
C MET A 136 9.23 -8.97 16.33
N LEU A 137 8.60 -9.46 15.25
CA LEU A 137 9.05 -9.17 13.89
C LEU A 137 8.97 -7.67 13.57
N LEU A 138 7.90 -6.97 13.99
CA LEU A 138 7.78 -5.53 13.82
C LEU A 138 8.86 -4.76 14.61
N VAL A 139 9.19 -5.20 15.84
CA VAL A 139 10.28 -4.61 16.62
C VAL A 139 11.62 -4.79 15.92
N ILE A 140 11.92 -5.98 15.40
CA ILE A 140 13.14 -6.24 14.62
C ILE A 140 13.20 -5.31 13.40
N LYS A 141 12.09 -5.17 12.65
CA LYS A 141 12.01 -4.28 11.49
C LYS A 141 12.20 -2.80 11.87
N ALA A 142 11.68 -2.37 13.02
CA ALA A 142 11.89 -1.02 13.54
C ALA A 142 13.35 -0.77 13.93
N LEU A 143 14.03 -1.76 14.53
CA LEU A 143 15.48 -1.68 14.79
C LEU A 143 16.30 -1.60 13.51
N PHE A 144 15.94 -2.39 12.48
CA PHE A 144 16.56 -2.27 11.15
C PHE A 144 16.35 -0.89 10.53
N LEU A 145 15.15 -0.32 10.65
CA LEU A 145 14.89 1.04 10.19
C LEU A 145 15.76 2.05 10.94
N ALA A 146 15.90 1.93 12.26
CA ALA A 146 16.77 2.80 13.05
C ALA A 146 18.23 2.72 12.58
N MET A 147 18.76 1.52 12.30
CA MET A 147 20.10 1.34 11.74
C MET A 147 20.26 2.02 10.37
N ILE A 148 19.26 1.92 9.49
CA ILE A 148 19.26 2.61 8.19
C ILE A 148 19.27 4.13 8.37
N ILE A 149 18.50 4.65 9.33
CA ILE A 149 18.47 6.08 9.63
C ILE A 149 19.86 6.56 10.08
N CYS A 150 20.52 5.83 10.99
CA CYS A 150 21.90 6.14 11.39
C CYS A 150 22.90 6.02 10.21
N ALA A 151 22.67 5.10 9.27
CA ALA A 151 23.53 4.97 8.09
C ALA A 151 23.44 6.20 7.17
N TYR A 152 22.33 6.95 7.19
CA TYR A 152 22.21 8.18 6.39
C TYR A 152 23.12 9.32 6.86
N ASP A 153 23.58 9.31 8.12
CA ASP A 153 24.57 10.29 8.60
C ASP A 153 25.91 10.15 7.85
N TYR A 154 26.19 8.95 7.31
CA TYR A 154 27.37 8.65 6.51
C TYR A 154 27.12 8.71 5.00
N ARG A 155 25.92 9.15 4.56
CA ARG A 155 25.50 9.19 3.14
C ARG A 155 26.55 9.79 2.19
N PRO A 156 27.25 10.90 2.51
CA PRO A 156 28.27 11.47 1.61
C PRO A 156 29.42 10.51 1.28
N ASN A 157 29.69 9.53 2.15
CA ASN A 157 30.78 8.57 2.01
C ASN A 157 30.33 7.23 1.39
N LEU A 158 29.03 7.03 1.20
CA LEU A 158 28.47 5.77 0.70
C LEU A 158 28.43 5.76 -0.83
N HIS A 159 28.76 4.59 -1.41
CA HIS A 159 28.62 4.37 -2.85
C HIS A 159 27.14 4.46 -3.27
N SER A 160 26.84 4.97 -4.48
CA SER A 160 25.47 5.21 -4.94
C SER A 160 24.58 3.95 -4.93
N TYR A 161 25.14 2.78 -5.25
CA TYR A 161 24.41 1.50 -5.13
C TYR A 161 24.03 1.14 -3.69
N VAL A 162 24.85 1.50 -2.69
CA VAL A 162 24.51 1.29 -1.29
C VAL A 162 23.37 2.21 -0.89
N ILE A 163 23.41 3.48 -1.31
CA ILE A 163 22.32 4.45 -1.09
C ILE A 163 21.01 3.94 -1.70
N LEU A 164 21.05 3.38 -2.92
CA LEU A 164 19.89 2.76 -3.55
C LEU A 164 19.30 1.63 -2.69
N VAL A 165 20.14 0.70 -2.21
CA VAL A 165 19.69 -0.38 -1.33
C VAL A 165 19.06 0.18 -0.06
N LEU A 166 19.68 1.20 0.56
CA LEU A 166 19.12 1.87 1.74
C LEU A 166 17.75 2.50 1.44
N TYR A 167 17.57 3.17 0.29
CA TYR A 167 16.30 3.79 -0.11
C TYR A 167 15.21 2.75 -0.35
N CYS A 168 15.52 1.63 -1.02
CA CYS A 168 14.58 0.52 -1.20
C CYS A 168 14.16 -0.08 0.15
N CYS A 169 15.12 -0.37 1.03
CA CYS A 169 14.85 -0.92 2.36
C CYS A 169 14.04 0.05 3.22
N ASN A 170 14.40 1.34 3.22
CA ASN A 170 13.69 2.38 3.95
C ASN A 170 12.24 2.48 3.49
N THR A 171 11.99 2.55 2.18
CA THR A 171 10.64 2.64 1.61
C THR A 171 9.77 1.46 2.03
N TYR A 172 10.31 0.24 2.00
CA TYR A 172 9.61 -0.96 2.45
C TYR A 172 9.28 -0.90 3.95
N LEU A 173 10.29 -0.67 4.80
CA LEU A 173 10.14 -0.73 6.26
C LEU A 173 9.21 0.37 6.77
N VAL A 174 9.35 1.59 6.26
CA VAL A 174 8.50 2.73 6.63
C VAL A 174 7.07 2.47 6.19
N GLY A 175 6.87 1.99 4.96
CA GLY A 175 5.56 1.60 4.47
C GLY A 175 4.91 0.57 5.39
N GLU A 176 5.60 -0.51 5.71
CA GLU A 176 5.06 -1.55 6.59
C GLU A 176 4.75 -1.04 7.99
N ILE A 177 5.64 -0.26 8.60
CA ILE A 177 5.46 0.29 9.95
C ILE A 177 4.28 1.28 9.99
N ILE A 178 4.17 2.21 9.03
CA ILE A 178 3.04 3.14 8.96
C ILE A 178 1.71 2.40 8.82
N LEU A 179 1.63 1.40 7.92
CA LEU A 179 0.40 0.63 7.75
C LEU A 179 0.07 -0.21 8.99
N ALA A 180 1.06 -0.79 9.65
CA ALA A 180 0.88 -1.55 10.89
C ALA A 180 0.40 -0.65 12.05
N MET A 181 1.02 0.53 12.22
CA MET A 181 0.60 1.52 13.22
C MET A 181 -0.83 2.01 12.97
N ALA A 182 -1.22 2.20 11.71
CA ALA A 182 -2.60 2.57 11.37
C ALA A 182 -3.62 1.44 11.67
N ALA A 183 -3.21 0.18 11.54
CA ALA A 183 -4.07 -0.97 11.77
C ALA A 183 -4.15 -1.42 13.25
N ALA A 184 -3.13 -1.14 14.06
CA ALA A 184 -3.03 -1.63 15.43
C ALA A 184 -4.15 -1.13 16.37
N PRO A 185 -4.56 0.16 16.37
CA PRO A 185 -5.66 0.64 17.22
C PRO A 185 -6.98 -0.06 16.89
N VAL A 186 -7.25 -0.30 15.61
CA VAL A 186 -8.48 -0.98 15.15
C VAL A 186 -8.47 -2.45 15.57
N GLN A 187 -7.32 -3.11 15.49
CA GLN A 187 -7.12 -4.46 16.04
C GLN A 187 -7.38 -4.51 17.55
N ALA A 188 -6.82 -3.56 18.31
CA ALA A 188 -6.95 -3.53 19.77
C ALA A 188 -8.37 -3.20 20.24
N ILE A 189 -9.05 -2.26 19.58
CA ILE A 189 -10.38 -1.79 19.99
C ILE A 189 -11.48 -2.76 19.54
N PHE A 190 -11.39 -3.29 18.31
CA PHE A 190 -12.47 -4.11 17.73
C PHE A 190 -12.16 -5.61 17.67
N GLY A 191 -10.94 -6.04 17.99
CA GLY A 191 -10.55 -7.45 17.98
C GLY A 191 -10.50 -8.08 16.58
N PHE A 192 -10.41 -7.27 15.52
CA PHE A 192 -10.42 -7.79 14.15
C PHE A 192 -9.13 -8.51 13.79
N GLU A 193 -9.25 -9.68 13.16
CA GLU A 193 -8.13 -10.28 12.43
C GLU A 193 -7.89 -9.48 11.14
N ILE A 194 -6.81 -8.70 11.11
CA ILE A 194 -6.41 -7.91 9.96
C ILE A 194 -5.44 -8.72 9.10
N GLU A 195 -5.68 -8.73 7.78
CA GLU A 195 -4.74 -9.31 6.82
C GLU A 195 -3.42 -8.51 6.80
N PRO A 196 -2.26 -9.18 6.66
CA PRO A 196 -0.99 -8.47 6.58
C PRO A 196 -0.96 -7.56 5.35
N GLN A 197 -0.39 -6.36 5.49
CA GLN A 197 -0.30 -5.39 4.39
C GLN A 197 0.86 -5.69 3.44
N PHE A 198 1.92 -6.34 3.94
CA PHE A 198 3.03 -6.85 3.15
C PHE A 198 3.26 -8.32 3.47
N ASN A 199 3.79 -9.07 2.50
CA ASN A 199 4.11 -10.48 2.66
C ASN A 199 5.53 -10.76 2.14
N GLU A 200 6.50 -10.22 2.88
CA GLU A 200 7.95 -10.36 2.65
C GLU A 200 8.34 -10.25 1.16
N PRO A 201 8.24 -9.02 0.58
CA PRO A 201 8.42 -8.78 -0.86
C PRO A 201 9.81 -9.12 -1.39
N TYR A 202 10.84 -9.09 -0.54
CA TYR A 202 12.19 -9.52 -0.90
C TYR A 202 12.31 -11.03 -1.18
N LEU A 203 11.28 -11.82 -0.85
CA LEU A 203 11.21 -13.26 -1.18
C LEU A 203 10.50 -13.54 -2.51
N ALA A 204 10.12 -12.51 -3.25
CA ALA A 204 9.44 -12.64 -4.54
C ALA A 204 10.32 -13.33 -5.57
N THR A 205 9.75 -14.24 -6.36
CA THR A 205 10.46 -14.94 -7.44
C THR A 205 10.05 -14.50 -8.84
N SER A 206 9.11 -13.56 -8.93
CA SER A 206 8.65 -12.99 -10.19
C SER A 206 7.93 -11.67 -9.96
N LEU A 207 7.76 -10.84 -10.99
CA LEU A 207 7.07 -9.54 -10.86
C LEU A 207 5.60 -9.73 -10.52
N GLN A 208 4.98 -10.77 -11.07
CA GLN A 208 3.61 -11.16 -10.71
C GLN A 208 3.50 -11.51 -9.22
N ASP A 209 4.48 -12.23 -8.66
CA ASP A 209 4.52 -12.58 -7.23
C ASP A 209 4.73 -11.33 -6.36
N PHE A 210 5.70 -10.48 -6.75
CA PHE A 210 6.00 -9.22 -6.06
C PHE A 210 4.77 -8.32 -5.97
N TRP A 211 4.19 -7.90 -7.10
CA TRP A 211 3.08 -6.95 -7.14
C TRP A 211 1.73 -7.56 -6.75
N GLY A 212 1.51 -8.84 -7.06
CA GLY A 212 0.22 -9.50 -6.84
C GLY A 212 0.00 -10.01 -5.42
N TYR A 213 1.06 -10.44 -4.74
CA TYR A 213 0.93 -11.27 -3.54
C TYR A 213 1.87 -10.89 -2.38
N ARG A 214 2.77 -9.91 -2.58
CA ARG A 214 3.75 -9.56 -1.54
C ARG A 214 3.88 -8.08 -1.23
N TRP A 215 3.78 -7.22 -2.24
CA TRP A 215 3.89 -5.78 -2.11
C TRP A 215 2.52 -5.13 -1.93
N ASN A 216 2.36 -4.34 -0.85
CA ASN A 216 1.18 -3.52 -0.55
C ASN A 216 -0.16 -4.16 -0.94
N LEU A 217 -0.55 -5.18 -0.19
CA LEU A 217 -1.76 -5.97 -0.43
C LEU A 217 -3.05 -5.14 -0.31
N MET A 218 -2.98 -3.98 0.36
CA MET A 218 -4.09 -3.04 0.41
C MET A 218 -4.37 -2.41 -0.96
N VAL A 219 -3.32 -2.00 -1.70
CA VAL A 219 -3.47 -1.50 -3.07
C VAL A 219 -4.01 -2.59 -3.99
N THR A 220 -3.46 -3.81 -3.92
CA THR A 220 -3.95 -4.93 -4.73
C THR A 220 -5.42 -5.25 -4.41
N SER A 221 -5.80 -5.20 -3.12
CA SER A 221 -7.19 -5.45 -2.70
C SER A 221 -8.18 -4.42 -3.23
N ILE A 222 -7.75 -3.18 -3.45
CA ILE A 222 -8.62 -2.11 -3.93
C ILE A 222 -8.65 -2.02 -5.45
N LEU A 223 -7.49 -2.12 -6.11
CA LEU A 223 -7.36 -2.04 -7.57
C LEU A 223 -7.98 -3.24 -8.27
N ARG A 224 -7.98 -4.41 -7.64
CA ARG A 224 -8.54 -5.63 -8.23
C ARG A 224 -10.05 -5.51 -8.53
N PRO A 225 -10.92 -5.14 -7.58
CA PRO A 225 -12.34 -4.92 -7.86
C PRO A 225 -12.63 -3.63 -8.63
N THR A 226 -11.86 -2.55 -8.45
CA THR A 226 -12.11 -1.27 -9.14
C THR A 226 -11.70 -1.28 -10.60
N ILE A 227 -10.54 -1.85 -10.94
CA ILE A 227 -9.94 -1.74 -12.27
C ILE A 227 -9.80 -3.11 -12.93
N TYR A 228 -9.07 -4.03 -12.30
CA TYR A 228 -8.69 -5.29 -12.93
C TYR A 228 -9.90 -6.13 -13.37
N ILE A 229 -10.85 -6.37 -12.47
CA ILE A 229 -12.04 -7.20 -12.75
C ILE A 229 -12.94 -6.56 -13.83
N PRO A 230 -13.33 -5.28 -13.72
CA PRO A 230 -14.12 -4.62 -14.77
C PRO A 230 -13.45 -4.64 -16.14
N ILE A 231 -12.18 -4.24 -16.23
CA ILE A 231 -11.45 -4.20 -17.50
C ILE A 231 -11.28 -5.61 -18.08
N ARG A 232 -11.01 -6.62 -17.24
CA ARG A 232 -10.93 -8.01 -17.69
C ARG A 232 -12.27 -8.51 -18.25
N ARG A 233 -13.40 -8.16 -17.63
CA ARG A 233 -14.73 -8.56 -18.12
C ARG A 233 -15.03 -7.92 -19.47
N ILE A 234 -14.80 -6.61 -19.60
CA ILE A 234 -14.99 -5.88 -20.86
C ILE A 234 -14.09 -6.47 -21.95
N SER A 235 -12.80 -6.67 -21.62
CA SER A 235 -11.82 -7.20 -22.57
C SER A 235 -12.13 -8.65 -22.97
N ALA A 236 -12.67 -9.48 -22.09
CA ALA A 236 -13.05 -10.84 -22.42
C ALA A 236 -14.11 -10.92 -23.52
N ASN A 237 -15.00 -9.92 -23.59
CA ASN A 237 -16.02 -9.83 -24.63
C ASN A 237 -15.45 -9.41 -25.99
N VAL A 238 -14.29 -8.73 -26.02
CA VAL A 238 -13.69 -8.16 -27.24
C VAL A 238 -12.56 -9.03 -27.80
N ILE A 239 -11.62 -9.44 -26.94
CA ILE A 239 -10.38 -10.17 -27.33
C ILE A 239 -10.33 -11.61 -26.79
N GLY A 240 -11.42 -12.08 -26.20
CA GLY A 240 -11.56 -13.42 -25.64
C GLY A 240 -10.95 -13.58 -24.24
N SER A 241 -11.47 -14.57 -23.50
CA SER A 241 -11.10 -14.85 -22.11
C SER A 241 -9.61 -15.18 -21.93
N ARG A 242 -8.95 -15.68 -22.99
CA ARG A 242 -7.53 -16.06 -22.99
C ARG A 242 -6.60 -14.86 -22.80
N TRP A 243 -6.91 -13.73 -23.43
CA TRP A 243 -6.05 -12.54 -23.49
C TRP A 243 -6.59 -11.36 -22.68
N ALA A 244 -7.82 -11.45 -22.19
CA ALA A 244 -8.47 -10.44 -21.34
C ALA A 244 -7.67 -9.99 -20.11
N ALA A 245 -6.74 -10.82 -19.62
CA ALA A 245 -5.88 -10.47 -18.50
C ALA A 245 -4.85 -9.39 -18.84
N LEU A 246 -4.37 -9.31 -20.08
CA LEU A 246 -3.30 -8.37 -20.46
C LEU A 246 -3.73 -6.90 -20.36
N PRO A 247 -4.83 -6.45 -21.02
CA PRO A 247 -5.29 -5.07 -20.86
C PRO A 247 -5.70 -4.76 -19.42
N ALA A 248 -6.20 -5.75 -18.66
CA ALA A 248 -6.52 -5.57 -17.25
C ALA A 248 -5.28 -5.32 -16.39
N ILE A 249 -4.16 -6.04 -16.63
CA ILE A 249 -2.88 -5.80 -15.96
C ILE A 249 -2.39 -4.39 -16.30
N ILE A 250 -2.25 -4.08 -17.59
CA ILE A 250 -1.70 -2.78 -18.04
C ILE A 250 -2.53 -1.63 -17.48
N SER A 251 -3.86 -1.69 -17.56
CA SER A 251 -4.75 -0.65 -17.04
C SER A 251 -4.62 -0.49 -15.52
N THR A 252 -4.45 -1.60 -14.79
CA THR A 252 -4.26 -1.56 -13.33
C THR A 252 -2.97 -0.85 -12.95
N PHE A 253 -1.88 -1.12 -13.67
CA PHE A 253 -0.60 -0.45 -13.46
C PHE A 253 -0.64 1.03 -13.87
N ILE A 254 -1.30 1.39 -14.97
CA ILE A 254 -1.50 2.80 -15.35
C ILE A 254 -2.24 3.56 -14.24
N VAL A 255 -3.38 3.04 -13.79
CA VAL A 255 -4.16 3.69 -12.71
C VAL A 255 -3.34 3.78 -11.42
N SER A 256 -2.55 2.76 -11.12
CA SER A 256 -1.63 2.82 -9.99
C SER A 256 -0.55 3.90 -10.17
N GLY A 257 0.02 4.05 -11.36
CA GLY A 257 0.99 5.09 -11.68
C GLY A 257 0.42 6.50 -11.51
N LEU A 258 -0.78 6.73 -12.05
CA LEU A 258 -1.50 8.00 -11.89
C LEU A 258 -1.76 8.35 -10.41
N ALA A 259 -2.15 7.36 -9.60
CA ALA A 259 -2.33 7.58 -8.16
C ALA A 259 -1.01 7.96 -7.47
N HIS A 260 0.12 7.40 -7.90
CA HIS A 260 1.43 7.79 -7.39
C HIS A 260 1.87 9.18 -7.85
N GLU A 261 1.56 9.62 -9.09
CA GLU A 261 1.82 11.01 -9.50
C GLU A 261 1.11 12.00 -8.59
N VAL A 262 -0.16 11.73 -8.25
CA VAL A 262 -0.93 12.56 -7.33
C VAL A 262 -0.29 12.56 -5.94
N ILE A 263 0.20 11.41 -5.46
CA ILE A 263 0.95 11.32 -4.19
C ILE A 263 2.26 12.13 -4.25
N TYR A 264 3.00 12.02 -5.35
CA TYR A 264 4.24 12.77 -5.55
C TYR A 264 4.00 14.27 -5.63
N PHE A 265 2.87 14.68 -6.22
CA PHE A 265 2.44 16.07 -6.19
C PHE A 265 2.21 16.55 -4.75
N TYR A 266 1.58 15.76 -3.87
CA TYR A 266 1.43 16.17 -2.46
C TYR A 266 2.77 16.29 -1.73
N PHE A 267 3.76 15.44 -2.05
CA PHE A 267 5.10 15.54 -1.47
C PHE A 267 5.84 16.80 -1.94
N THR A 268 5.95 16.93 -3.26
CA THR A 268 6.90 17.83 -3.91
C THR A 268 6.31 19.20 -4.22
N ARG A 269 4.99 19.29 -4.40
CA ARG A 269 4.28 20.50 -4.86
C ARG A 269 4.75 21.02 -6.21
N VAL A 270 5.38 20.16 -7.02
CA VAL A 270 5.78 20.47 -8.39
C VAL A 270 4.94 19.68 -9.38
N HIS A 271 4.89 20.16 -10.63
CA HIS A 271 4.16 19.47 -11.70
C HIS A 271 4.67 18.04 -11.92
N PRO A 272 3.77 17.09 -12.27
CA PRO A 272 4.13 15.70 -12.49
C PRO A 272 5.11 15.58 -13.65
N THR A 273 6.15 14.78 -13.45
CA THR A 273 7.16 14.49 -14.49
C THR A 273 6.84 13.24 -15.29
N TRP A 274 5.85 12.46 -14.84
CA TRP A 274 5.45 11.18 -15.41
C TRP A 274 6.49 10.06 -15.28
N GLU A 275 7.64 10.32 -14.65
CA GLU A 275 8.68 9.32 -14.37
C GLU A 275 8.10 8.12 -13.59
N VAL A 276 7.30 8.40 -12.56
CA VAL A 276 6.70 7.37 -11.70
C VAL A 276 5.59 6.62 -12.43
N THR A 277 4.79 7.30 -13.25
CA THR A 277 3.82 6.62 -14.12
C THR A 277 4.52 5.63 -15.04
N TRP A 278 5.62 6.04 -15.67
CA TRP A 278 6.41 5.16 -16.53
C TRP A 278 7.03 3.99 -15.79
N PHE A 279 7.44 4.16 -14.53
CA PHE A 279 7.84 3.05 -13.66
C PHE A 279 6.73 1.98 -13.60
N PHE A 280 5.50 2.38 -13.25
CA PHE A 280 4.39 1.42 -13.15
C PHE A 280 4.01 0.84 -14.52
N VAL A 281 3.99 1.62 -15.59
CA VAL A 281 3.71 1.12 -16.95
C VAL A 281 4.72 0.06 -17.36
N LEU A 282 6.03 0.31 -17.16
CA LEU A 282 7.09 -0.66 -17.43
C LEU A 282 6.86 -1.95 -16.65
N HIS A 283 6.62 -1.85 -15.35
CA HIS A 283 6.32 -3.02 -14.51
C HIS A 283 5.05 -3.76 -14.96
N GLY A 284 4.02 -3.05 -15.41
CA GLY A 284 2.79 -3.62 -15.95
C GLY A 284 3.01 -4.39 -17.25
N VAL A 285 3.80 -3.83 -18.18
CA VAL A 285 4.20 -4.50 -19.43
C VAL A 285 5.05 -5.73 -19.11
N CYS A 286 6.07 -5.62 -18.26
CA CYS A 286 6.90 -6.76 -17.89
C CYS A 286 6.09 -7.87 -17.20
N THR A 287 5.15 -7.51 -16.31
CA THR A 287 4.25 -8.48 -15.66
C THR A 287 3.32 -9.14 -16.69
N ALA A 288 2.79 -8.38 -17.65
CA ALA A 288 1.96 -8.92 -18.72
C ALA A 288 2.74 -9.89 -19.61
N VAL A 289 3.97 -9.54 -20.02
CA VAL A 289 4.89 -10.42 -20.76
C VAL A 289 5.17 -11.69 -19.97
N GLU A 290 5.48 -11.56 -18.68
CA GLU A 290 5.72 -12.70 -17.79
C GLU A 290 4.52 -13.66 -17.74
N VAL A 291 3.29 -13.13 -17.69
CA VAL A 291 2.06 -13.92 -17.77
C VAL A 291 1.91 -14.65 -19.11
N VAL A 292 2.27 -14.01 -20.22
CA VAL A 292 2.24 -14.65 -21.55
C VAL A 292 3.29 -15.75 -21.65
N VAL A 293 4.51 -15.50 -21.22
CA VAL A 293 5.61 -16.49 -21.22
C VAL A 293 5.23 -17.70 -20.36
N LYS A 294 4.76 -17.48 -19.12
CA LYS A 294 4.29 -18.56 -18.24
C LYS A 294 3.17 -19.39 -18.86
N LYS A 295 2.26 -18.75 -19.62
CA LYS A 295 1.11 -19.40 -20.27
C LYS A 295 1.49 -20.16 -21.55
N THR A 296 2.51 -19.70 -22.29
CA THR A 296 2.94 -20.29 -23.56
C THR A 296 4.01 -21.37 -23.38
N MET A 297 4.91 -21.23 -22.41
CA MET A 297 6.03 -22.16 -22.19
C MET A 297 5.70 -23.34 -21.25
N THR A 298 4.41 -23.60 -20.97
CA THR A 298 3.88 -24.78 -20.25
C THR A 298 4.80 -25.31 -19.14
N ASN A 299 5.08 -24.52 -18.09
CA ASN A 299 5.83 -24.95 -16.89
C ASN A 299 7.21 -25.63 -17.09
N ARG A 300 7.74 -25.74 -18.31
CA ARG A 300 8.98 -26.48 -18.59
C ARG A 300 10.23 -25.70 -18.19
N TRP A 301 10.14 -24.39 -18.09
CA TRP A 301 11.25 -23.47 -17.81
C TRP A 301 10.92 -22.65 -16.56
N GLN A 302 10.91 -23.29 -15.39
CA GLN A 302 10.83 -22.60 -14.11
C GLN A 302 12.25 -22.31 -13.65
N LEU A 303 12.67 -21.05 -13.67
CA LEU A 303 13.96 -20.65 -13.12
C LEU A 303 14.01 -20.99 -11.64
N HIS A 304 15.15 -21.54 -11.19
CA HIS A 304 15.37 -21.83 -9.78
C HIS A 304 15.20 -20.56 -8.93
N ARG A 305 14.60 -20.71 -7.75
CA ARG A 305 14.27 -19.60 -6.82
C ARG A 305 15.48 -18.73 -6.47
N ALA A 306 16.66 -19.35 -6.35
CA ALA A 306 17.91 -18.66 -6.05
C ALA A 306 18.36 -17.69 -7.17
N ILE A 307 17.86 -17.87 -8.39
CA ILE A 307 18.18 -17.00 -9.54
C ILE A 307 17.03 -16.03 -9.79
N SER A 308 15.80 -16.53 -9.84
CA SER A 308 14.62 -15.71 -10.13
C SER A 308 14.32 -14.69 -9.03
N GLY A 309 14.64 -15.00 -7.78
CA GLY A 309 14.49 -14.09 -6.64
C GLY A 309 15.36 -12.83 -6.77
N PRO A 310 16.70 -12.97 -6.77
CA PRO A 310 17.60 -11.84 -6.95
C PRO A 310 17.36 -11.07 -8.25
N LEU A 311 17.02 -11.76 -9.35
CA LEU A 311 16.67 -11.11 -10.61
C LEU A 311 15.44 -10.21 -10.45
N THR A 312 14.38 -10.69 -9.80
CA THR A 312 13.14 -9.93 -9.57
C THR A 312 13.40 -8.72 -8.68
N VAL A 313 14.05 -8.92 -7.54
CA VAL A 313 14.34 -7.84 -6.59
C VAL A 313 15.32 -6.83 -7.19
N GLY A 314 16.35 -7.30 -7.90
CA GLY A 314 17.30 -6.47 -8.62
C GLY A 314 16.63 -5.64 -9.72
N PHE A 315 15.72 -6.24 -10.50
CA PHE A 315 14.95 -5.50 -11.50
C PHE A 315 14.13 -4.38 -10.84
N VAL A 316 13.39 -4.67 -9.77
CA VAL A 316 12.62 -3.67 -9.03
C VAL A 316 13.52 -2.57 -8.47
N ALA A 317 14.68 -2.90 -7.90
CA ALA A 317 15.60 -1.93 -7.34
C ALA A 317 16.19 -1.01 -8.41
N VAL A 318 16.66 -1.57 -9.53
CA VAL A 318 17.23 -0.80 -10.65
C VAL A 318 16.19 0.12 -11.28
N THR A 319 14.98 -0.37 -11.56
CA THR A 319 13.91 0.48 -12.10
C THR A 319 13.46 1.53 -11.10
N SER A 320 13.50 1.24 -9.79
CA SER A 320 13.19 2.22 -8.74
C SER A 320 14.22 3.36 -8.71
N PHE A 321 15.50 3.04 -8.85
CA PHE A 321 16.56 4.05 -8.97
C PHE A 321 16.38 4.92 -10.22
N TRP A 322 15.94 4.32 -11.31
CA TRP A 322 15.81 5.00 -12.60
C TRP A 322 14.57 5.87 -12.73
N LEU A 323 13.42 5.44 -12.21
CA LEU A 323 12.12 6.08 -12.50
C LEU A 323 11.30 6.43 -11.26
N PHE A 324 11.57 5.82 -10.10
CA PHE A 324 10.79 6.06 -8.89
C PHE A 324 11.43 7.13 -8.00
N PHE A 325 12.68 6.96 -7.61
CA PHE A 325 13.36 7.88 -6.69
C PHE A 325 13.81 9.22 -7.28
N PRO A 326 14.18 9.38 -8.57
CA PRO A 326 14.77 10.62 -9.06
C PRO A 326 13.95 11.89 -8.81
N GLN A 327 12.64 11.85 -9.02
CA GLN A 327 11.78 13.00 -8.75
C GLN A 327 11.77 13.38 -7.25
N LEU A 328 11.82 12.42 -6.33
CA LEU A 328 11.89 12.73 -4.90
C LEU A 328 13.23 13.36 -4.53
N ILE A 329 14.33 12.78 -5.02
CA ILE A 329 15.70 13.25 -4.74
C ILE A 329 15.92 14.65 -5.32
N ARG A 330 15.52 14.88 -6.58
CA ARG A 330 15.67 16.18 -7.27
C ARG A 330 14.94 17.32 -6.55
N ASN A 331 13.87 17.01 -5.82
CA ASN A 331 13.09 17.97 -5.05
C ASN A 331 13.43 17.96 -3.54
N GLY A 332 14.51 17.28 -3.11
CA GLY A 332 14.96 17.24 -1.71
C GLY A 332 14.00 16.52 -0.76
N MET A 333 13.11 15.68 -1.28
CA MET A 333 12.12 14.97 -0.45
C MET A 333 12.75 13.83 0.35
N ASP A 334 13.85 13.25 -0.12
CA ASP A 334 14.62 12.25 0.62
C ASP A 334 15.25 12.87 1.87
N GLU A 335 15.90 14.03 1.75
CA GLU A 335 16.45 14.77 2.90
C GLU A 335 15.37 15.20 3.89
N LYS A 336 14.24 15.69 3.38
CA LYS A 336 13.09 16.06 4.21
C LYS A 336 12.53 14.86 4.98
N ALA A 337 12.37 13.71 4.32
CA ALA A 337 11.89 12.48 4.94
C ALA A 337 12.83 11.99 6.04
N ILE A 338 14.15 12.09 5.82
CA ILE A 338 15.17 11.71 6.80
C ILE A 338 15.14 12.64 8.01
N LYS A 339 15.09 13.96 7.78
CA LYS A 339 15.04 14.97 8.84
C LYS A 339 13.82 14.81 9.76
N GLU A 340 12.69 14.36 9.23
CA GLU A 340 11.49 14.09 10.03
C GLU A 340 11.70 12.96 11.06
N TYR A 341 12.59 11.99 10.80
CA TYR A 341 12.92 10.97 11.81
C TYR A 341 13.63 11.56 13.02
N SER A 342 14.61 12.44 12.81
CA SER A 342 15.33 13.11 13.89
C SER A 342 14.38 13.91 14.77
N ILE A 343 13.47 14.66 14.12
CA ILE A 343 12.42 15.44 14.80
C ILE A 343 11.52 14.54 15.65
N LEU A 344 11.11 13.38 15.12
CA LEU A 344 10.29 12.42 15.86
C LEU A 344 11.05 11.80 17.04
N ALA A 345 12.33 11.45 16.84
CA ALA A 345 13.17 10.89 17.89
C ALA A 345 13.37 11.89 19.04
N ASP A 346 13.61 13.15 18.73
CA ASP A 346 13.75 14.21 19.74
C ASP A 346 12.44 14.47 20.48
N PHE A 347 11.30 14.46 19.77
CA PHE A 347 9.98 14.55 20.39
C PHE A 347 9.72 13.42 21.38
N ILE A 348 10.10 12.18 21.03
CA ILE A 348 9.97 11.02 21.92
C ILE A 348 10.89 11.17 23.12
N LYS A 349 12.16 11.57 22.95
CA LYS A 349 13.10 11.77 24.06
C LYS A 349 12.60 12.81 25.07
N VAL A 350 12.01 13.90 24.58
CA VAL A 350 11.51 14.99 25.43
C VAL A 350 10.24 14.59 26.19
N ASN A 351 9.31 13.89 25.55
CA ASN A 351 7.98 13.59 26.13
C ASN A 351 7.89 12.20 26.78
N LEU A 352 8.82 11.31 26.47
CA LEU A 352 8.99 10.01 27.08
C LEU A 352 10.39 9.98 27.70
N PRO A 353 10.60 10.61 28.88
CA PRO A 353 11.81 10.39 29.62
C PRO A 353 11.80 8.91 30.03
N LEU A 354 12.49 8.08 29.24
CA LEU A 354 12.96 6.79 29.71
C LEU A 354 13.89 7.10 30.88
N GLN A 355 13.32 7.17 32.08
CA GLN A 355 14.07 6.99 33.32
C GLN A 355 14.65 5.58 33.25
N LEU A 356 15.77 5.42 32.54
CA LEU A 356 16.69 4.36 32.83
C LEU A 356 17.24 4.68 34.22
N PRO A 357 16.97 3.85 35.24
CA PRO A 357 17.71 3.96 36.49
C PRO A 357 19.14 3.54 36.14
N LEU A 358 19.99 4.52 35.81
CA LEU A 358 21.42 4.31 35.91
C LEU A 358 21.72 4.33 37.40
N ASP A 359 22.11 3.15 37.87
CA ASP A 359 22.48 2.82 39.23
C ASP A 359 23.29 3.93 39.90
N LYS A 360 22.92 4.21 41.15
CA LYS A 360 23.87 4.67 42.14
C LYS A 360 24.89 3.55 42.35
N SER A 361 26.16 3.83 42.06
CA SER A 361 27.27 3.27 42.82
C SER A 361 28.28 4.36 43.11
#